data_AF-A0A941N4Y6-F1
#
_entry.id   AF-A0A941N4Y6-F1
#
_cell.length_a   1.000
_cell.length_b   1.000
_cell.length_c   1.000
_cell.angle_alpha   90.00
_cell.angle_beta   90.00
_cell.angle_gamma   90.00
#
_symmetry.space_group_name_H-M   'P 1'
#
loop_
_entity.id
_entity.type
_entity.pdbx_description
1 polymer ?
#
loop_
_entity_poly.entity_id
_entity_poly.type
_entity_poly.pdbx_seq_one_letter_code
_entity_poly.pdbx_strand_id
1 'polypeptide(L)'
;VRDRPVTPDAVTGAPLPVLADLAHRMKTCRSGVVFFGLGLSRRELGHHYVAALLKLVEDLNDYTRFYARRLRLYGDVAGADCVLCWQTGFPFSVSLARGYPRYNPGEFSVASVLERREIDAAVIVGTETLGLLSPTARDFLASVPTIVLDNPETRSPFEPTVGFTTAVYGVHRQGTAYRMDEVPIPLKGFLPSHYPSDDEVLSQILQAVHPAAPVS
;
A
#
# COMPACT_ATOMS: atom_id res chain seq x y z
N VAL A 1 -13.31 28.00 -1.95
CA VAL A 1 -12.51 28.07 -3.20
C VAL A 1 -13.36 28.46 -4.40
N ARG A 2 -14.48 27.76 -4.68
CA ARG A 2 -15.43 28.09 -5.76
C ARG A 2 -16.34 29.32 -5.51
N ASP A 3 -16.05 30.12 -4.48
CA ASP A 3 -16.86 31.28 -4.07
C ASP A 3 -18.37 30.98 -3.88
N ARG A 4 -18.69 29.73 -3.52
CA ARG A 4 -20.04 29.29 -3.14
C ARG A 4 -20.29 29.53 -1.65
N PRO A 5 -21.52 29.89 -1.24
CA PRO A 5 -21.86 30.03 0.16
C PRO A 5 -21.69 28.69 0.89
N VAL A 6 -21.13 28.76 2.11
CA VAL A 6 -21.08 27.60 3.01
C VAL A 6 -22.47 27.43 3.62
N THR A 7 -22.95 26.20 3.70
CA THR A 7 -24.22 25.90 4.37
C THR A 7 -24.14 26.33 5.84
N PRO A 8 -25.15 27.04 6.39
CA PRO A 8 -25.12 27.59 7.74
C PRO A 8 -24.80 26.56 8.83
N ASP A 9 -25.24 25.32 8.65
CA ASP A 9 -25.09 24.23 9.62
C ASP A 9 -23.85 23.34 9.36
N ALA A 10 -22.94 23.75 8.46
CA ALA A 10 -21.75 22.97 8.17
C ALA A 10 -20.81 22.90 9.39
N VAL A 11 -20.45 21.67 9.80
CA VAL A 11 -19.34 21.45 10.73
C VAL A 11 -18.03 21.60 9.95
N THR A 12 -17.39 22.76 10.05
CA THR A 12 -16.21 23.11 9.25
C THR A 12 -14.88 22.74 9.89
N GLY A 13 -14.86 22.38 11.17
CA GLY A 13 -13.66 22.04 11.93
C GLY A 13 -12.72 23.22 12.25
N ALA A 14 -12.96 24.40 11.68
CA ALA A 14 -12.26 25.66 11.95
C ALA A 14 -13.17 26.86 11.66
N PRO A 15 -12.92 28.05 12.28
CA PRO A 15 -13.69 29.26 12.03
C PRO A 15 -13.68 29.66 10.54
N LEU A 16 -14.82 30.12 10.02
CA LEU A 16 -14.95 30.54 8.61
C LEU A 16 -13.91 31.58 8.16
N PRO A 17 -13.56 32.61 8.97
CA PRO A 17 -12.52 33.57 8.58
C PRO A 17 -11.16 32.90 8.35
N VAL A 18 -10.80 31.88 9.14
CA VAL A 18 -9.55 31.14 9.00
C VAL A 18 -9.55 30.31 7.71
N LEU A 19 -10.66 29.66 7.40
CA LEU A 19 -10.82 28.88 6.16
C LEU A 19 -10.84 29.78 4.92
N ALA A 20 -11.42 30.98 5.01
CA ALA A 20 -11.41 31.96 3.94
C ALA A 20 -10.00 32.50 3.67
N ASP A 21 -9.23 32.83 4.71
CA ASP A 21 -7.82 33.22 4.58
C ASP A 21 -6.97 32.11 3.95
N LEU A 22 -7.13 30.87 4.43
CA LEU A 22 -6.44 29.71 3.86
C LEU A 22 -6.78 29.54 2.37
N ALA A 23 -8.07 29.59 2.01
CA ALA A 23 -8.50 29.49 0.62
C ALA A 23 -7.92 30.63 -0.23
N HIS A 24 -7.85 31.85 0.29
CA HIS A 24 -7.24 32.98 -0.41
C HIS A 24 -5.75 32.74 -0.67
N ARG A 25 -4.98 32.33 0.35
CA ARG A 25 -3.56 31.99 0.23
C ARG A 25 -3.31 30.86 -0.78
N MET A 26 -4.17 29.84 -0.79
CA MET A 26 -4.08 28.74 -1.75
C MET A 26 -4.37 29.21 -3.19
N LYS A 27 -5.33 30.13 -3.39
CA LYS A 27 -5.66 30.69 -4.71
C LYS A 27 -4.56 31.62 -5.26
N THR A 28 -3.86 32.35 -4.39
CA THR A 28 -2.89 33.39 -4.79
C THR A 28 -1.44 32.93 -4.84
N CYS A 29 -1.15 31.68 -4.46
CA CYS A 29 0.22 31.15 -4.55
C CYS A 29 0.66 30.91 -6.00
N ARG A 30 1.97 30.87 -6.26
CA ARG A 30 2.51 30.57 -7.61
C ARG A 30 2.35 29.09 -7.98
N SER A 31 2.52 28.21 -7.00
CA SER A 31 2.34 26.76 -7.12
C SER A 31 2.15 26.20 -5.72
N GLY A 32 1.20 25.28 -5.55
CA GLY A 32 0.90 24.63 -4.27
C GLY A 32 0.97 23.11 -4.34
N VAL A 33 1.30 22.47 -3.23
CA VAL A 33 1.22 21.02 -3.07
C VAL A 33 0.63 20.68 -1.71
N VAL A 34 -0.35 19.76 -1.68
CA VAL A 34 -0.82 19.15 -0.44
C VAL A 34 -0.20 17.77 -0.28
N PHE A 35 0.58 17.59 0.79
CA PHE A 35 0.99 16.26 1.23
C PHE A 35 -0.03 15.71 2.21
N PHE A 36 -0.49 14.47 2.00
CA PHE A 36 -1.45 13.81 2.88
C PHE A 36 -1.02 12.37 3.19
N GLY A 37 -1.25 11.92 4.43
CA GLY A 37 -0.81 10.60 4.89
C GLY A 37 -1.94 9.70 5.37
N LEU A 38 -1.58 8.74 6.21
CA LEU A 38 -2.53 7.78 6.81
C LEU A 38 -3.61 8.44 7.67
N GLY A 39 -3.32 9.58 8.30
CA GLY A 39 -4.29 10.32 9.12
C GLY A 39 -5.51 10.85 8.37
N LEU A 40 -5.42 10.94 7.03
CA LEU A 40 -6.55 11.25 6.15
C LEU A 40 -7.14 9.98 5.53
N SER A 41 -6.27 9.08 5.04
CA SER A 41 -6.68 7.90 4.25
C SER A 41 -7.22 6.72 5.05
N ARG A 42 -6.95 6.65 6.38
CA ARG A 42 -7.41 5.57 7.26
C ARG A 42 -8.52 5.96 8.23
N ARG A 43 -9.13 7.14 8.06
CA ARG A 43 -10.36 7.46 8.79
C ARG A 43 -11.49 6.56 8.34
N GLU A 44 -12.54 6.48 9.16
CA GLU A 44 -13.83 5.98 8.68
C GLU A 44 -14.21 6.74 7.40
N LEU A 45 -14.54 6.00 6.34
CA LEU A 45 -14.78 6.56 5.00
C LEU A 45 -13.59 7.39 4.44
N GLY A 46 -12.35 7.00 4.76
CA GLY A 46 -11.13 7.71 4.34
C GLY A 46 -11.04 8.03 2.84
N HIS A 47 -11.60 7.18 1.98
CA HIS A 47 -11.66 7.41 0.54
C HIS A 47 -12.51 8.63 0.15
N HIS A 48 -13.55 8.99 0.91
CA HIS A 48 -14.32 10.22 0.70
C HIS A 48 -13.51 11.46 1.06
N TYR A 49 -12.73 11.43 2.15
CA TYR A 49 -11.85 12.54 2.52
C TYR A 49 -10.74 12.76 1.48
N VAL A 50 -10.13 11.69 0.98
CA VAL A 50 -9.15 11.76 -0.11
C VAL A 50 -9.82 12.31 -1.38
N ALA A 51 -11.00 11.82 -1.75
CA ALA A 51 -11.73 12.34 -2.92
C ALA A 51 -12.08 13.82 -2.78
N ALA A 52 -12.49 14.29 -1.59
CA ALA A 52 -12.76 15.69 -1.32
C ALA A 52 -11.49 16.56 -1.43
N LEU A 53 -10.35 16.07 -0.93
CA LEU A 53 -9.06 16.75 -1.09
C LEU A 53 -8.66 16.84 -2.57
N LEU A 54 -8.83 15.77 -3.35
CA LEU A 54 -8.51 15.78 -4.77
C LEU A 54 -9.41 16.75 -5.55
N LYS A 55 -10.70 16.82 -5.21
CA LYS A 55 -11.63 17.83 -5.76
C LYS A 55 -11.25 19.26 -5.38
N LEU A 56 -10.76 19.48 -4.16
CA LEU A 56 -10.23 20.78 -3.75
C LEU A 56 -9.02 21.17 -4.60
N VAL A 57 -8.10 20.23 -4.84
CA VAL A 57 -6.92 20.46 -5.70
C VAL A 57 -7.34 20.73 -7.14
N GLU A 58 -8.33 20.00 -7.66
CA GLU A 58 -8.94 20.28 -8.97
C GLU A 58 -9.48 21.72 -9.03
N ASP A 59 -10.26 22.15 -8.04
CA ASP A 59 -10.81 23.51 -7.96
C ASP A 59 -9.74 24.61 -7.87
N LEU A 60 -8.61 24.30 -7.23
CA LEU A 60 -7.50 25.25 -7.13
C LEU A 60 -6.75 25.40 -8.46
N ASN A 61 -6.80 24.38 -9.33
CA ASN A 61 -6.17 24.42 -10.65
C ASN A 61 -6.85 25.40 -11.63
N ASP A 62 -8.05 25.88 -11.32
CA ASP A 62 -8.69 27.00 -12.03
C ASP A 62 -7.99 28.35 -11.76
N TYR A 63 -7.22 28.46 -10.66
CA TYR A 63 -6.56 29.70 -10.23
C TYR A 63 -5.04 29.64 -10.31
N THR A 64 -4.43 28.52 -9.93
CA THR A 64 -2.98 28.33 -9.89
C THR A 64 -2.59 26.85 -9.98
N ARG A 65 -1.32 26.52 -10.25
CA ARG A 65 -0.88 25.12 -10.30
C ARG A 65 -0.92 24.50 -8.91
N PHE A 66 -1.75 23.47 -8.73
CA PHE A 66 -1.91 22.80 -7.44
C PHE A 66 -1.81 21.28 -7.58
N TYR A 67 -1.11 20.64 -6.65
CA TYR A 67 -0.88 19.19 -6.68
C TYR A 67 -1.30 18.54 -5.35
N ALA A 68 -1.68 17.27 -5.40
CA ALA A 68 -1.82 16.42 -4.22
C ALA A 68 -0.83 15.26 -4.31
N ARG A 69 -0.17 14.96 -3.19
CA ARG A 69 0.78 13.85 -3.08
C ARG A 69 0.54 13.07 -1.80
N ARG A 70 0.32 11.76 -1.98
CA ARG A 70 0.17 10.83 -0.86
C ARG A 70 1.55 10.50 -0.31
N LEU A 71 1.74 10.68 0.99
CA LEU A 71 2.87 10.15 1.73
C LEU A 71 2.62 8.66 1.98
N ARG A 72 3.35 7.81 1.26
CA ARG A 72 3.25 6.34 1.40
C ARG A 72 4.12 5.88 2.58
N LEU A 73 3.85 4.66 3.04
CA LEU A 73 4.70 4.00 4.04
C LEU A 73 6.08 3.69 3.46
N TYR A 74 7.03 3.39 4.34
CA TYR A 74 8.37 2.93 3.97
C TYR A 74 8.30 1.58 3.23
N GLY A 75 9.42 1.19 2.62
CA GLY A 75 9.46 0.05 1.70
C GLY A 75 8.92 0.41 0.31
N ASP A 76 8.84 -0.59 -0.57
CA ASP A 76 8.41 -0.42 -1.96
C ASP A 76 6.91 -0.63 -2.18
N VAL A 77 6.08 0.05 -1.37
CA VAL A 77 4.61 -0.02 -1.50
C VAL A 77 4.14 0.50 -2.86
N ALA A 78 4.81 1.51 -3.42
CA ALA A 78 4.49 2.03 -4.75
C ALA A 78 4.81 1.00 -5.84
N GLY A 79 5.93 0.30 -5.74
CA GLY A 79 6.34 -0.70 -6.72
C GLY A 79 5.43 -1.92 -6.69
N ALA A 80 5.07 -2.42 -5.50
CA ALA A 80 4.10 -3.50 -5.36
C ALA A 80 2.76 -3.18 -6.04
N ASP A 81 2.21 -1.97 -5.78
CA ASP A 81 0.98 -1.51 -6.42
C ASP A 81 1.13 -1.40 -7.95
N CYS A 82 2.24 -0.83 -8.43
CA CYS A 82 2.49 -0.64 -9.87
C CYS A 82 2.63 -1.97 -10.61
N VAL A 83 3.42 -2.89 -10.06
CA VAL A 83 3.65 -4.23 -10.62
C VAL A 83 2.34 -5.01 -10.67
N LEU A 84 1.61 -5.06 -9.55
CA LEU A 84 0.34 -5.78 -9.51
C LEU A 84 -0.69 -5.17 -10.48
N CYS A 85 -0.73 -3.84 -10.57
CA CYS A 85 -1.61 -3.13 -11.50
C CYS A 85 -1.29 -3.44 -12.96
N TRP A 86 -0.02 -3.43 -13.37
CA TRP A 86 0.30 -3.77 -14.76
C TRP A 86 0.04 -5.25 -15.08
N GLN A 87 0.19 -6.15 -14.09
CA GLN A 87 0.00 -7.60 -14.28
C GLN A 87 -1.49 -7.98 -14.33
N THR A 88 -2.31 -7.32 -13.51
CA THR A 88 -3.69 -7.75 -13.23
C THR A 88 -4.76 -6.72 -13.59
N GLY A 89 -4.36 -5.49 -13.90
CA GLY A 89 -5.25 -4.34 -14.08
C GLY A 89 -5.62 -3.62 -12.77
N PHE A 90 -5.16 -4.11 -11.60
CA PHE A 90 -5.59 -3.59 -10.30
C PHE A 90 -4.44 -3.51 -9.28
N PRO A 91 -4.40 -2.49 -8.41
CA PRO A 91 -3.21 -2.18 -7.60
C PRO A 91 -3.08 -2.98 -6.29
N PHE A 92 -4.14 -3.56 -5.74
CA PHE A 92 -4.14 -4.32 -4.48
C PHE A 92 -5.46 -5.10 -4.33
N SER A 93 -5.66 -5.91 -3.28
CA SER A 93 -6.93 -6.65 -3.04
C SER A 93 -7.46 -7.38 -4.28
N VAL A 94 -6.58 -8.14 -4.93
CA VAL A 94 -6.87 -8.91 -6.15
C VAL A 94 -7.00 -10.38 -5.80
N SER A 95 -8.10 -11.02 -6.21
CA SER A 95 -8.27 -12.47 -6.15
C SER A 95 -8.08 -13.09 -7.53
N LEU A 96 -7.32 -14.18 -7.59
CA LEU A 96 -7.11 -15.00 -8.79
C LEU A 96 -7.86 -16.35 -8.73
N ALA A 97 -8.70 -16.57 -7.72
CA ALA A 97 -9.32 -17.87 -7.43
C ALA A 97 -10.21 -18.43 -8.56
N ARG A 98 -10.68 -17.58 -9.48
CA ARG A 98 -11.47 -18.01 -10.66
C ARG A 98 -10.65 -18.19 -11.93
N GLY A 99 -9.32 -18.14 -11.85
CA GLY A 99 -8.43 -18.19 -13.01
C GLY A 99 -8.29 -16.86 -13.76
N TYR A 100 -8.89 -15.77 -13.24
CA TYR A 100 -8.74 -14.41 -13.76
C TYR A 100 -8.81 -13.38 -12.61
N PRO A 101 -8.25 -12.16 -12.79
CA PRO A 101 -8.27 -11.13 -11.75
C PRO A 101 -9.67 -10.63 -11.40
N ARG A 102 -9.99 -10.63 -10.10
CA ARG A 102 -11.13 -9.91 -9.52
C ARG A 102 -10.63 -8.93 -8.47
N TYR A 103 -11.06 -7.68 -8.58
CA TYR A 103 -10.68 -6.61 -7.66
C TYR A 103 -11.88 -6.10 -6.88
N ASN A 104 -11.76 -6.17 -5.55
CA ASN A 104 -12.79 -5.63 -4.66
C ASN A 104 -12.18 -5.34 -3.27
N PRO A 105 -11.70 -4.11 -3.02
CA PRO A 105 -11.29 -3.68 -1.70
C PRO A 105 -12.41 -3.85 -0.67
N GLY A 106 -12.12 -4.56 0.42
CA GLY A 106 -13.10 -4.94 1.44
C GLY A 106 -13.56 -6.40 1.32
N GLU A 107 -13.72 -6.93 0.09
CA GLU A 107 -13.85 -8.37 -0.12
C GLU A 107 -12.48 -9.03 -0.03
N PHE A 108 -11.51 -8.65 -0.87
CA PHE A 108 -10.20 -9.32 -0.95
C PHE A 108 -9.07 -8.60 -0.19
N SER A 109 -9.42 -7.65 0.69
CA SER A 109 -8.44 -6.99 1.54
C SER A 109 -7.97 -7.92 2.66
N VAL A 110 -6.67 -7.93 2.95
CA VAL A 110 -6.07 -8.80 3.98
C VAL A 110 -6.80 -8.77 5.32
N ALA A 111 -7.12 -7.57 5.84
CA ALA A 111 -7.85 -7.44 7.10
C ALA A 111 -9.22 -8.13 7.05
N SER A 112 -9.94 -7.96 5.93
CA SER A 112 -11.30 -8.43 5.78
C SER A 112 -11.38 -9.95 5.57
N VAL A 113 -10.48 -10.55 4.79
CA VAL A 113 -10.42 -12.01 4.63
C VAL A 113 -9.98 -12.72 5.92
N LEU A 114 -9.12 -12.10 6.72
CA LEU A 114 -8.70 -12.62 8.02
C LEU A 114 -9.82 -12.53 9.06
N GLU A 115 -10.50 -11.38 9.15
CA GLU A 115 -11.62 -11.20 10.09
C GLU A 115 -12.79 -12.14 9.79
N ARG A 116 -13.03 -12.44 8.51
CA ARG A 116 -14.04 -13.41 8.07
C ARG A 116 -13.56 -14.86 8.08
N ARG A 117 -12.27 -15.10 8.38
CA ARG A 117 -11.65 -16.43 8.46
C ARG A 117 -11.76 -17.25 7.16
N GLU A 118 -11.54 -16.59 6.03
CA GLU A 118 -11.74 -17.18 4.70
C GLU A 118 -10.50 -17.88 4.12
N ILE A 119 -9.34 -17.70 4.76
CA ILE A 119 -8.08 -18.28 4.32
C ILE A 119 -7.73 -19.52 5.15
N ASP A 120 -7.06 -20.48 4.52
CA ASP A 120 -6.52 -21.70 5.12
C ASP A 120 -4.99 -21.70 5.22
N ALA A 121 -4.31 -20.81 4.51
CA ALA A 121 -2.88 -20.55 4.63
C ALA A 121 -2.53 -19.10 4.20
N ALA A 122 -1.36 -18.61 4.61
CA ALA A 122 -0.85 -17.30 4.20
C ALA A 122 0.63 -17.34 3.80
N VAL A 123 0.97 -16.69 2.68
CA VAL A 123 2.35 -16.34 2.32
C VAL A 123 2.53 -14.84 2.55
N ILE A 124 3.51 -14.46 3.36
CA ILE A 124 3.74 -13.09 3.80
C ILE A 124 5.17 -12.71 3.42
N VAL A 125 5.31 -11.63 2.66
CA VAL A 125 6.61 -11.05 2.29
C VAL A 125 6.73 -9.72 3.02
N GLY A 126 7.57 -9.68 4.05
CA GLY A 126 7.65 -8.56 4.99
C GLY A 126 6.52 -8.55 6.02
N THR A 127 6.87 -8.63 7.31
CA THR A 127 5.90 -8.62 8.42
C THR A 127 5.71 -7.26 9.08
N GLU A 128 6.40 -6.22 8.63
CA GLU A 128 6.51 -4.92 9.29
C GLU A 128 5.18 -4.14 9.37
N THR A 129 4.23 -4.43 8.46
CA THR A 129 2.92 -3.78 8.43
C THR A 129 1.83 -4.58 9.13
N LEU A 130 2.11 -5.79 9.64
CA LEU A 130 1.12 -6.62 10.32
C LEU A 130 0.57 -5.99 11.61
N GLY A 131 1.35 -5.11 12.25
CA GLY A 131 0.89 -4.32 13.40
C GLY A 131 -0.30 -3.39 13.09
N LEU A 132 -0.61 -3.18 11.81
CA LEU A 132 -1.74 -2.36 11.36
C LEU A 132 -3.05 -3.14 11.26
N LEU A 133 -3.02 -4.46 11.42
CA LEU A 133 -4.20 -5.33 11.44
C LEU A 133 -4.93 -5.25 12.79
N SER A 134 -6.23 -5.54 12.78
CA SER A 134 -7.01 -5.67 14.01
C SER A 134 -6.46 -6.83 14.88
N PRO A 135 -6.66 -6.80 16.21
CA PRO A 135 -6.29 -7.94 17.07
C PRO A 135 -6.89 -9.26 16.57
N THR A 136 -8.18 -9.26 16.22
CA THR A 136 -8.88 -10.44 15.70
C THR A 136 -8.24 -11.00 14.43
N ALA A 137 -7.84 -10.14 13.49
CA ALA A 137 -7.16 -10.57 12.26
C ALA A 137 -5.78 -11.18 12.57
N ARG A 138 -5.03 -10.61 13.50
CA ARG A 138 -3.71 -11.13 13.91
C ARG A 138 -3.81 -12.48 14.62
N ASP A 139 -4.76 -12.62 15.53
CA ASP A 139 -4.99 -13.86 16.27
C ASP A 139 -5.37 -15.00 15.31
N PHE A 140 -6.23 -14.72 14.33
CA PHE A 140 -6.58 -15.71 13.31
C PHE A 140 -5.40 -16.03 12.39
N LEU A 141 -4.64 -15.03 11.94
CA LEU A 141 -3.45 -15.23 11.11
C LEU A 141 -2.42 -16.16 11.80
N ALA A 142 -2.23 -16.00 13.12
CA ALA A 142 -1.34 -16.86 13.90
C ALA A 142 -1.87 -18.30 14.08
N SER A 143 -3.15 -18.55 13.78
CA SER A 143 -3.78 -19.87 13.92
C SER A 143 -3.75 -20.72 12.64
N VAL A 144 -3.42 -20.12 11.49
CA VAL A 144 -3.34 -20.82 10.20
C VAL A 144 -1.88 -21.10 9.82
N PRO A 145 -1.61 -22.10 8.96
CA PRO A 145 -0.30 -22.29 8.35
C PRO A 145 0.22 -21.02 7.66
N THR A 146 1.44 -20.61 7.99
CA THR A 146 2.05 -19.39 7.47
C THR A 146 3.46 -19.63 6.93
N ILE A 147 3.76 -19.05 5.77
CA ILE A 147 5.09 -18.96 5.19
C ILE A 147 5.50 -17.48 5.23
N VAL A 148 6.56 -17.16 5.96
CA VAL A 148 7.05 -15.78 6.12
C VAL A 148 8.41 -15.65 5.45
N LEU A 149 8.57 -14.63 4.61
CA LEU A 149 9.84 -14.17 4.06
C LEU A 149 10.14 -12.82 4.70
N ASP A 150 11.16 -12.78 5.57
CA ASP A 150 11.58 -11.58 6.29
C ASP A 150 13.08 -11.36 6.13
N ASN A 151 13.52 -10.10 6.19
CA ASN A 151 14.94 -9.78 6.19
C ASN A 151 15.58 -10.07 7.58
N PRO A 152 16.92 -10.15 7.68
CA PRO A 152 17.60 -10.56 8.92
C PRO A 152 17.40 -9.62 10.12
N GLU A 153 16.98 -8.38 9.88
CA GLU A 153 16.75 -7.37 10.93
C GLU A 153 15.29 -7.37 11.41
N THR A 154 14.40 -8.06 10.70
CA THR A 154 12.97 -8.10 11.00
C THR A 154 12.66 -9.22 11.98
N ARG A 155 11.85 -8.89 13.00
CA ARG A 155 11.31 -9.87 13.95
C ARG A 155 9.83 -10.05 13.67
N SER A 156 9.47 -11.24 13.21
CA SER A 156 8.07 -11.57 12.96
C SER A 156 7.26 -11.47 14.27
N PRO A 157 6.04 -10.93 14.24
CA PRO A 157 5.24 -10.71 15.44
C PRO A 157 4.61 -12.00 16.02
N PHE A 158 4.77 -13.13 15.34
CA PHE A 158 4.34 -14.47 15.74
C PHE A 158 5.29 -15.51 15.14
N GLU A 159 5.23 -16.75 15.62
CA GLU A 159 6.05 -17.85 15.11
C GLU A 159 5.42 -18.41 13.80
N PRO A 160 6.08 -18.28 12.64
CA PRO A 160 5.55 -18.81 11.40
C PRO A 160 5.69 -20.33 11.31
N THR A 161 4.86 -20.98 10.49
CA THR A 161 5.04 -22.42 10.20
C THR A 161 6.33 -22.68 9.44
N VAL A 162 6.67 -21.80 8.49
CA VAL A 162 7.95 -21.79 7.78
C VAL A 162 8.44 -20.35 7.69
N GLY A 163 9.64 -20.09 8.19
CA GLY A 163 10.31 -18.80 8.07
C GLY A 163 11.52 -18.90 7.12
N PHE A 164 11.58 -18.01 6.15
CA PHE A 164 12.75 -17.80 5.29
C PHE A 164 13.38 -16.45 5.63
N THR A 165 14.67 -16.46 5.91
CA THR A 165 15.46 -15.23 5.99
C THR A 165 15.98 -14.87 4.61
N THR A 166 15.58 -13.72 4.08
CA THR A 166 15.92 -13.27 2.72
C THR A 166 16.86 -12.07 2.71
N ALA A 167 17.58 -11.90 1.61
CA ALA A 167 18.54 -10.84 1.40
C ALA A 167 17.83 -9.50 1.11
N VAL A 168 18.12 -8.47 1.91
CA VAL A 168 17.63 -7.09 1.71
C VAL A 168 17.96 -6.54 0.31
N TYR A 169 16.93 -6.18 -0.47
CA TYR A 169 17.08 -5.49 -1.74
C TYR A 169 17.68 -4.08 -1.55
N GLY A 170 18.59 -3.67 -2.43
CA GLY A 170 19.32 -2.41 -2.34
C GLY A 170 20.43 -2.36 -1.29
N VAL A 171 20.66 -3.46 -0.57
CA VAL A 171 21.87 -3.66 0.26
C VAL A 171 22.63 -4.87 -0.24
N HIS A 172 21.95 -6.02 -0.31
CA HIS A 172 22.53 -7.30 -0.68
C HIS A 172 22.30 -7.68 -2.14
N ARG A 173 21.12 -7.33 -2.66
CA ARG A 173 20.69 -7.67 -4.01
C ARG A 173 20.34 -6.40 -4.78
N GLN A 174 20.56 -6.41 -6.09
CA GLN A 174 20.02 -5.39 -6.97
C GLN A 174 18.49 -5.49 -7.01
N GLY A 175 17.83 -4.41 -7.41
CA GLY A 175 16.38 -4.38 -7.53
C GLY A 175 15.91 -3.06 -8.09
N THR A 176 14.59 -2.88 -8.12
CA THR A 176 13.97 -1.58 -8.42
C THR A 176 13.03 -1.26 -7.28
N ALA A 177 13.12 -0.05 -6.73
CA ALA A 177 12.11 0.47 -5.82
C ALA A 177 11.47 1.72 -6.43
N TYR A 178 10.20 1.94 -6.13
CA TYR A 178 9.46 3.09 -6.61
C TYR A 178 9.34 4.12 -5.50
N ARG A 179 9.68 5.36 -5.82
CA ARG A 179 9.46 6.49 -4.91
C ARG A 179 7.95 6.76 -4.78
N MET A 180 7.57 7.56 -3.78
CA MET A 180 6.16 7.90 -3.52
C MET A 180 5.43 8.57 -4.70
N ASP A 181 6.17 9.14 -5.65
CA ASP A 181 5.67 9.71 -6.91
C ASP A 181 5.78 8.74 -8.10
N GLU A 182 5.93 7.44 -7.82
CA GLU A 182 5.92 6.33 -8.79
C GLU A 182 7.12 6.37 -9.76
N VAL A 183 8.16 7.15 -9.45
CA VAL A 183 9.42 7.12 -10.20
C VAL A 183 10.21 5.87 -9.82
N PRO A 184 10.56 4.99 -10.77
CA PRO A 184 11.39 3.82 -10.50
C PRO A 184 12.85 4.24 -10.27
N ILE A 185 13.45 3.69 -9.21
CA ILE A 185 14.82 3.92 -8.82
C ILE A 185 15.55 2.56 -8.82
N PRO A 186 16.57 2.37 -9.68
CA PRO A 186 17.38 1.18 -9.66
C PRO A 186 18.23 1.14 -8.40
N LEU A 187 18.18 0.02 -7.68
CA LEU A 187 18.93 -0.22 -6.47
C LEU A 187 20.16 -1.08 -6.76
N LYS A 188 21.26 -0.79 -6.06
CA LYS A 188 22.52 -1.53 -6.17
C LYS A 188 22.71 -2.39 -4.93
N GLY A 189 23.10 -3.65 -5.12
CA GLY A 189 23.70 -4.43 -4.04
C GLY A 189 25.14 -3.97 -3.84
N PHE A 190 25.54 -3.66 -2.61
CA PHE A 190 26.90 -3.22 -2.29
C PHE A 190 27.54 -4.03 -1.16
N LEU A 191 26.77 -4.89 -0.47
CA LEU A 191 27.27 -5.80 0.55
C LEU A 191 26.86 -7.23 0.18
N PRO A 192 27.76 -8.22 0.08
CA PRO A 192 27.36 -9.59 -0.25
C PRO A 192 26.52 -10.23 0.87
N SER A 193 25.66 -11.18 0.51
CA SER A 193 24.90 -12.00 1.46
C SER A 193 24.80 -13.44 0.98
N HIS A 194 24.75 -14.37 1.92
CA HIS A 194 24.48 -15.79 1.66
C HIS A 194 22.97 -16.10 1.63
N TYR A 195 22.12 -15.16 2.08
CA TYR A 195 20.68 -15.34 2.03
C TYR A 195 20.16 -15.30 0.58
N PRO A 196 19.13 -16.09 0.26
CA PRO A 196 18.44 -15.97 -1.02
C PRO A 196 17.65 -14.66 -1.08
N SER A 197 17.38 -14.17 -2.27
CA SER A 197 16.41 -13.09 -2.52
C SER A 197 14.97 -13.59 -2.37
N ASP A 198 14.03 -12.67 -2.18
CA ASP A 198 12.60 -13.00 -2.10
C ASP A 198 12.11 -13.70 -3.38
N ASP A 199 12.55 -13.27 -4.56
CA ASP A 199 12.17 -13.87 -5.84
C ASP A 199 12.76 -15.26 -6.06
N GLU A 200 14.01 -15.53 -5.60
CA GLU A 200 14.60 -16.87 -5.63
C GLU A 200 13.77 -17.86 -4.79
N VAL A 201 13.32 -17.46 -3.59
CA VAL A 201 12.48 -18.29 -2.71
C VAL A 201 11.10 -18.52 -3.34
N LEU A 202 10.43 -17.45 -3.75
CA LEU A 202 9.09 -17.54 -4.34
C LEU A 202 9.07 -18.36 -5.64
N SER A 203 10.12 -18.26 -6.46
CA SER A 203 10.26 -19.04 -7.69
C SER A 203 10.42 -20.54 -7.40
N GLN A 204 11.20 -20.91 -6.38
CA GLN A 204 11.35 -22.30 -5.97
C GLN A 204 10.04 -22.88 -5.40
N ILE A 205 9.31 -22.10 -4.61
CA ILE A 205 7.98 -22.49 -4.12
C ILE A 205 7.04 -22.71 -5.31
N LEU A 206 7.01 -21.78 -6.27
CA LEU A 206 6.17 -21.90 -7.46
C LEU A 206 6.47 -23.16 -8.27
N GLN A 207 7.75 -23.48 -8.47
CA GLN A 207 8.19 -24.70 -9.16
C GLN A 207 7.76 -25.97 -8.42
N ALA A 208 7.83 -25.97 -7.08
CA ALA A 208 7.42 -27.11 -6.26
C ALA A 208 5.90 -27.34 -6.25
N VAL A 209 5.10 -26.26 -6.33
CA VAL A 209 3.62 -26.33 -6.36
C VAL A 209 3.10 -26.65 -7.76
N HIS A 210 3.81 -26.22 -8.80
CA HIS A 210 3.52 -26.56 -10.19
C HIS A 210 4.65 -27.40 -10.81
N PRO A 211 4.87 -28.64 -10.34
CA PRO A 211 5.77 -29.55 -11.03
C PRO A 211 5.19 -29.74 -12.44
N ALA A 212 5.96 -29.33 -13.46
CA ALA A 212 5.52 -29.23 -14.85
C ALA A 212 4.54 -30.36 -15.25
N ALA A 213 3.37 -29.98 -15.80
CA ALA A 213 2.63 -30.92 -16.64
C ALA A 213 3.61 -31.40 -17.73
N PRO A 214 3.70 -32.72 -18.00
CA PRO A 214 4.62 -33.22 -19.01
C PRO A 214 4.31 -32.52 -20.33
N VAL A 215 5.34 -31.91 -20.92
CA VAL A 215 5.28 -31.36 -22.27
C VAL A 215 4.96 -32.53 -23.21
N SER A 216 3.72 -32.58 -23.71
CA SER A 216 3.27 -33.51 -24.76
C SER A 216 3.60 -32.96 -26.14
#